data_AF-A0A7C3VJN6-F1
#
_entry.id   AF-A0A7C3VJN6-F1
#
_cell.length_a   1.000
_cell.length_b   1.000
_cell.length_c   1.000
_cell.angle_alpha   90.00
_cell.angle_beta   90.00
_cell.angle_gamma   90.00
#
_symmetry.space_group_name_H-M   'P 1'
#
loop_
_entity.id
_entity.type
_entity.pdbx_description
1 polymer ?
#
loop_
_entity_poly.entity_id
_entity_poly.type
_entity_poly.pdbx_seq_one_letter_code
_entity_poly.pdbx_strand_id
1 'polypeptide(L)'
;MVATTREEEQPGAVPPLSLEALQADMPPLEAATGAPEDMAATVSSDFSEATPSREAPEPEPGAPQDMAAQKLDEASELAKFIAELRQERMVLQQEIVQMQATRARLLQEQLGDMQSGMGRLVQESLSELEKRKQTLQIAVEQLERRQERIRNEMRTSFAGVSQDLAIKVQGFKEYLVGSLQDLVSSVEELELAPKPQAAEPPPMQEQKGRLAPDSPQFTEPGFQKTAKQIRRLLDQYRNQPDYYGAPWQIRRTFEPIHAERVADWFFTQGGRGALRTMGSRLQNILIASAVISVLYKLYGRRVRPLILANSPERLGEWRRGLQDCLGISRGDFGPERGVVLFEEAAPLAQKADRLVKEGMLPLIVVDETEEKVSLSLLQFPLWLAFAPEPVGGQMF
;
A
#
# COMPACT_ATOMS: atom_id res chain seq x y z
N MET A 1 42.87 -48.37 -19.06
CA MET A 1 42.63 -47.60 -20.29
C MET A 1 41.12 -47.63 -20.51
N VAL A 2 40.35 -46.57 -20.37
CA VAL A 2 40.53 -45.17 -20.76
C VAL A 2 39.87 -44.28 -19.71
N ALA A 3 40.55 -43.17 -19.39
CA ALA A 3 40.09 -42.13 -18.49
C ALA A 3 39.07 -41.23 -19.22
N THR A 4 37.95 -40.93 -18.57
CA THR A 4 37.07 -39.83 -19.01
C THR A 4 37.11 -38.76 -17.93
N THR A 5 37.75 -37.66 -18.31
CA THR A 5 38.01 -36.48 -17.51
C THR A 5 36.75 -35.67 -17.26
N ARG A 6 36.74 -35.10 -16.07
CA ARG A 6 35.79 -34.21 -15.43
C ARG A 6 35.92 -32.80 -16.05
N GLU A 7 34.86 -32.28 -16.66
CA GLU A 7 34.77 -30.86 -17.01
C GLU A 7 34.22 -30.10 -15.80
N GLU A 8 35.06 -29.22 -15.24
CA GLU A 8 34.68 -28.20 -14.28
C GLU A 8 34.05 -27.02 -15.02
N GLU A 9 32.78 -26.77 -14.74
CA GLU A 9 32.01 -25.64 -15.24
C GLU A 9 32.36 -24.40 -14.40
N GLN A 10 33.12 -23.47 -14.98
CA GLN A 10 33.43 -22.16 -14.39
C GLN A 10 32.17 -21.26 -14.39
N PRO A 11 31.89 -20.51 -13.31
CA PRO A 11 30.79 -19.57 -13.28
C PRO A 11 31.11 -18.32 -14.12
N GLY A 12 30.13 -17.94 -14.95
CA GLY A 12 30.22 -16.94 -15.99
C GLY A 12 30.78 -15.59 -15.55
N ALA A 13 31.78 -15.13 -16.32
CA ALA A 13 32.29 -13.78 -16.31
C ALA A 13 31.22 -12.81 -16.84
N VAL A 14 30.84 -11.84 -16.01
CA VAL A 14 29.99 -10.70 -16.39
C VAL A 14 30.83 -9.77 -17.29
N PRO A 15 30.38 -9.41 -18.51
CA PRO A 15 31.12 -8.49 -19.36
C PRO A 15 31.11 -7.07 -18.78
N PRO A 16 32.18 -6.27 -18.96
CA PRO A 16 32.21 -4.90 -18.49
C PRO A 16 31.22 -4.06 -19.30
N LEU A 17 30.32 -3.37 -18.60
CA LEU A 17 29.38 -2.39 -19.17
C LEU A 17 30.16 -1.27 -19.86
N SER A 18 29.99 -1.17 -21.17
CA SER A 18 30.46 -0.06 -22.01
C SER A 18 29.73 1.24 -21.63
N LEU A 19 30.51 2.26 -21.31
CA LEU A 19 30.12 3.61 -20.87
C LEU A 19 29.62 4.49 -22.05
N GLU A 20 28.81 3.96 -22.96
CA GLU A 20 28.40 4.67 -24.19
C GLU A 20 26.88 4.63 -24.48
N ALA A 21 26.04 4.18 -23.55
CA ALA A 21 24.59 4.06 -23.77
C ALA A 21 23.71 4.83 -22.76
N LEU A 22 24.18 6.00 -22.30
CA LEU A 22 23.39 6.94 -21.46
C LEU A 22 23.43 8.36 -22.04
N GLN A 23 23.04 8.51 -23.30
CA GLN A 23 22.73 9.80 -23.92
C GLN A 23 21.53 9.66 -24.87
N ALA A 24 20.36 9.35 -24.32
CA ALA A 24 19.09 9.48 -25.04
C ALA A 24 17.93 9.42 -24.05
N ASP A 25 17.74 10.47 -23.25
CA ASP A 25 16.42 11.05 -22.97
C ASP A 25 16.58 12.20 -21.96
N MET A 26 16.68 13.41 -22.49
CA MET A 26 16.37 14.62 -21.74
C MET A 26 15.41 15.45 -22.60
N PRO A 27 14.24 15.86 -22.07
CA PRO A 27 13.35 16.75 -22.78
C PRO A 27 14.01 18.14 -22.92
N PRO A 28 13.75 18.88 -24.02
CA PRO A 28 14.40 20.16 -24.25
C PRO A 28 13.87 21.20 -23.26
N LEU A 29 14.78 21.84 -22.50
CA LEU A 29 14.47 23.07 -21.78
C LEU A 29 14.28 24.19 -22.79
N GLU A 30 13.05 24.67 -22.92
CA GLU A 30 12.72 25.91 -23.62
C GLU A 30 13.49 27.08 -23.00
N ALA A 31 14.35 27.69 -23.80
CA ALA A 31 15.00 28.96 -23.49
C ALA A 31 13.97 30.09 -23.59
N ALA A 32 13.30 30.39 -22.47
CA ALA A 32 12.52 31.61 -22.31
C ALA A 32 13.46 32.81 -22.22
N THR A 33 13.81 33.35 -23.39
CA THR A 33 14.41 34.68 -23.56
C THR A 33 13.33 35.73 -23.33
N GLY A 34 13.14 36.11 -22.07
CA GLY A 34 12.32 37.25 -21.69
C GLY A 34 13.17 38.52 -21.57
N ALA A 35 13.45 39.16 -22.70
CA ALA A 35 13.86 40.56 -22.73
C ALA A 35 12.64 41.45 -22.44
N PRO A 36 12.76 42.54 -21.66
CA PRO A 36 11.77 43.60 -21.71
C PRO A 36 12.27 44.69 -22.68
N GLU A 37 11.82 44.61 -23.92
CA GLU A 37 11.60 45.80 -24.76
C GLU A 37 10.12 46.18 -24.60
N ASP A 38 9.86 47.31 -23.94
CA ASP A 38 9.10 48.44 -24.51
C ASP A 38 8.72 49.42 -23.40
N MET A 39 9.24 50.64 -23.53
CA MET A 39 8.59 51.94 -23.28
C MET A 39 9.59 53.02 -23.68
N ALA A 40 9.97 53.03 -24.95
CA ALA A 40 10.70 54.11 -25.61
C ALA A 40 9.94 54.54 -26.87
N ALA A 41 8.97 55.42 -26.68
CA ALA A 41 8.38 56.33 -27.66
C ALA A 41 7.61 57.35 -26.81
N THR A 42 7.67 58.67 -26.94
CA THR A 42 8.06 59.62 -27.98
C THR A 42 8.15 60.96 -27.23
N VAL A 43 9.11 61.86 -27.48
CA VAL A 43 8.97 63.07 -28.32
C VAL A 43 10.41 63.48 -28.68
N SER A 44 10.95 63.01 -29.80
CA SER A 44 11.19 63.75 -31.05
C SER A 44 11.22 65.27 -31.01
N SER A 45 12.36 65.79 -31.49
CA SER A 45 12.53 66.96 -32.37
C SER A 45 12.18 68.33 -31.77
N ASP A 46 12.84 69.43 -32.06
CA ASP A 46 13.87 69.82 -33.01
C ASP A 46 14.19 71.26 -32.59
N PHE A 47 15.43 71.71 -32.67
CA PHE A 47 15.70 73.06 -33.18
C PHE A 47 17.17 73.13 -33.59
N SER A 48 17.39 72.78 -34.86
CA SER A 48 18.42 73.46 -35.64
C SER A 48 18.04 74.93 -35.78
N GLU A 49 18.93 75.83 -35.39
CA GLU A 49 19.01 77.19 -35.91
C GLU A 49 20.51 77.48 -36.07
N ALA A 50 21.05 77.32 -37.27
CA ALA A 50 21.16 78.40 -38.26
C ALA A 50 21.92 79.60 -37.69
N THR A 51 23.18 79.68 -38.07
CA THR A 51 23.96 80.92 -38.11
C THR A 51 23.19 82.01 -38.87
N PRO A 52 23.08 83.23 -38.33
CA PRO A 52 22.98 84.42 -39.15
C PRO A 52 24.23 85.27 -38.93
N SER A 53 24.98 85.47 -40.01
CA SER A 53 25.79 86.68 -40.15
C SER A 53 24.84 87.87 -40.18
N ARG A 54 24.89 88.73 -39.16
CA ARG A 54 24.39 90.11 -39.26
C ARG A 54 25.15 91.03 -38.31
N GLU A 55 26.07 91.76 -38.91
CA GLU A 55 26.31 93.20 -38.80
C GLU A 55 26.26 93.83 -37.39
N ALA A 56 27.42 94.32 -36.96
CA ALA A 56 27.63 95.12 -35.77
C ALA A 56 26.86 96.46 -35.82
N PRO A 57 26.22 96.87 -34.71
CA PRO A 57 26.03 98.28 -34.39
C PRO A 57 27.02 98.70 -33.30
N GLU A 58 27.51 99.92 -33.44
CA GLU A 58 28.38 100.64 -32.51
C GLU A 58 27.77 100.77 -31.09
N PRO A 59 28.60 100.97 -30.05
CA PRO A 59 28.12 101.02 -28.67
C PRO A 59 27.58 102.42 -28.32
N GLU A 60 26.29 102.50 -27.95
CA GLU A 60 25.78 103.62 -27.15
C GLU A 60 25.83 103.28 -25.65
N PRO A 61 26.27 104.21 -24.79
CA PRO A 61 26.52 103.95 -23.38
C PRO A 61 25.27 104.16 -22.53
N GLY A 62 24.87 103.14 -21.76
CA GLY A 62 23.85 103.33 -20.73
C GLY A 62 23.25 102.04 -20.21
N ALA A 63 23.94 101.34 -19.31
CA ALA A 63 23.32 100.32 -18.46
C ALA A 63 23.03 100.91 -17.07
N PRO A 64 21.86 100.67 -16.46
CA PRO A 64 21.73 100.73 -15.02
C PRO A 64 22.55 99.56 -14.42
N GLN A 65 23.56 99.88 -13.63
CA GLN A 65 24.60 98.95 -13.16
C GLN A 65 24.13 97.92 -12.10
N ASP A 66 22.87 97.94 -11.66
CA ASP A 66 22.37 97.07 -10.58
C ASP A 66 21.95 95.65 -11.04
N MET A 67 21.54 95.44 -12.30
CA MET A 67 21.12 94.11 -12.78
C MET A 67 22.27 93.18 -13.19
N ALA A 68 23.45 93.72 -13.46
CA ALA A 68 24.65 92.94 -13.82
C ALA A 68 25.32 92.34 -12.58
N ALA A 69 25.25 93.03 -11.44
CA ALA A 69 25.79 92.54 -10.16
C ALA A 69 24.97 91.37 -9.60
N GLN A 70 23.64 91.43 -9.67
CA GLN A 70 22.75 90.34 -9.22
C GLN A 70 22.92 89.05 -10.03
N LYS A 71 23.09 89.15 -11.36
CA LYS A 71 23.34 87.98 -12.23
C LYS A 71 24.69 87.30 -11.96
N LEU A 72 25.70 88.05 -11.52
CA LEU A 72 27.00 87.48 -11.15
C LEU A 72 26.92 86.70 -9.83
N ASP A 73 26.11 87.16 -8.87
CA ASP A 73 25.95 86.52 -7.57
C ASP A 73 25.14 85.22 -7.69
N GLU A 74 24.03 85.24 -8.45
CA GLU A 74 23.24 84.04 -8.80
C GLU A 74 24.08 82.96 -9.53
N ALA A 75 24.95 83.37 -10.44
CA ALA A 75 25.86 82.45 -11.13
C ALA A 75 26.90 81.82 -10.18
N SER A 76 27.34 82.56 -9.15
CA SER A 76 28.27 82.05 -8.13
C SER A 76 27.61 81.04 -7.20
N GLU A 77 26.37 81.29 -6.76
CA GLU A 77 25.60 80.36 -5.93
C GLU A 77 25.26 79.07 -6.68
N LEU A 78 24.85 79.16 -7.95
CA LEU A 78 24.64 77.99 -8.81
C LEU A 78 25.92 77.16 -9.00
N ALA A 79 27.07 77.81 -9.16
CA ALA A 79 28.35 77.12 -9.28
C ALA A 79 28.73 76.33 -8.01
N LYS A 80 28.46 76.90 -6.81
CA LYS A 80 28.64 76.21 -5.53
C LYS A 80 27.71 75.01 -5.40
N PHE A 81 26.42 75.18 -5.75
CA PHE A 81 25.43 74.10 -5.71
C PHE A 81 25.79 72.95 -6.66
N ILE A 82 26.26 73.25 -7.88
CA ILE A 82 26.75 72.23 -8.82
C ILE A 82 27.98 71.50 -8.27
N ALA A 83 28.87 72.19 -7.56
CA ALA A 83 30.04 71.57 -6.95
C ALA A 83 29.64 70.61 -5.81
N GLU A 84 28.68 71.00 -4.96
CA GLU A 84 28.12 70.15 -3.90
C GLU A 84 27.45 68.90 -4.47
N LEU A 85 26.60 69.04 -5.49
CA LEU A 85 25.96 67.91 -6.16
C LEU A 85 26.97 66.96 -6.81
N ARG A 86 28.06 67.48 -7.38
CA ARG A 86 29.14 66.65 -7.93
C ARG A 86 29.85 65.88 -6.83
N GLN A 87 30.08 66.50 -5.67
CA GLN A 87 30.68 65.83 -4.53
C GLN A 87 29.75 64.73 -3.97
N GLU A 88 28.47 65.03 -3.79
CA GLU A 88 27.46 64.06 -3.32
C GLU A 88 27.34 62.88 -4.28
N ARG A 89 27.28 63.13 -5.59
CA ARG A 89 27.29 62.06 -6.61
C ARG A 89 28.52 61.16 -6.49
N MET A 90 29.71 61.72 -6.25
CA MET A 90 30.92 60.90 -6.10
C MET A 90 30.87 60.04 -4.84
N VAL A 91 30.34 60.55 -3.72
CA VAL A 91 30.14 59.77 -2.49
C VAL A 91 29.17 58.63 -2.73
N LEU A 92 28.01 58.91 -3.32
CA LEU A 92 27.00 57.88 -3.63
C LEU A 92 27.54 56.83 -4.60
N GLN A 93 28.34 57.23 -5.59
CA GLN A 93 29.00 56.28 -6.49
C GLN A 93 29.97 55.35 -5.76
N GLN A 94 30.75 55.89 -4.81
CA GLN A 94 31.64 55.07 -3.98
C GLN A 94 30.87 54.12 -3.08
N GLU A 95 29.78 54.57 -2.46
CA GLU A 95 28.90 53.73 -1.64
C GLU A 95 28.24 52.61 -2.46
N ILE A 96 27.77 52.89 -3.68
CA ILE A 96 27.20 51.87 -4.57
C ILE A 96 28.23 50.79 -4.88
N VAL A 97 29.48 51.17 -5.19
CA VAL A 97 30.55 50.19 -5.46
C VAL A 97 30.86 49.36 -4.21
N GLN A 98 30.90 49.98 -3.02
CA GLN A 98 31.11 49.25 -1.76
C GLN A 98 29.96 48.29 -1.44
N MET A 99 28.71 48.73 -1.63
CA MET A 99 27.52 47.89 -1.43
C MET A 99 27.50 46.72 -2.40
N GLN A 100 27.85 46.95 -3.67
CA GLN A 100 27.96 45.90 -4.68
C GLN A 100 29.06 44.88 -4.32
N ALA A 101 30.23 45.35 -3.87
CA ALA A 101 31.31 44.47 -3.42
C ALA A 101 30.91 43.64 -2.20
N THR A 102 30.21 44.25 -1.24
CA THR A 102 29.71 43.57 -0.03
C THR A 102 28.67 42.50 -0.40
N ARG A 103 27.74 42.83 -1.30
CA ARG A 103 26.73 41.89 -1.79
C ARG A 103 27.35 40.72 -2.53
N ALA A 104 28.34 40.96 -3.39
CA ALA A 104 29.06 39.92 -4.12
C ALA A 104 29.76 38.95 -3.15
N ARG A 105 30.41 39.49 -2.11
CA ARG A 105 31.06 38.69 -1.07
C ARG A 105 30.08 37.81 -0.30
N LEU A 106 28.96 38.38 0.16
CA LEU A 106 27.94 37.63 0.90
C LEU A 106 27.32 36.51 0.05
N LEU A 107 27.05 36.75 -1.22
CA LEU A 107 26.56 35.71 -2.13
C LEU A 107 27.58 34.58 -2.31
N GLN A 108 28.87 34.91 -2.40
CA GLN A 108 29.92 33.91 -2.52
C GLN A 108 30.08 33.06 -1.25
N GLU A 109 29.98 33.69 -0.06
CA GLU A 109 29.96 32.99 1.22
C GLU A 109 28.75 32.06 1.34
N GLN A 110 27.54 32.54 0.99
CA GLN A 110 26.33 31.71 0.97
C GLN A 110 26.43 30.53 0.00
N LEU A 111 26.97 30.73 -1.20
CA LEU A 111 27.17 29.63 -2.16
C LEU A 111 28.16 28.58 -1.63
N GLY A 112 29.24 29.00 -0.96
CA GLY A 112 30.20 28.10 -0.33
C GLY A 112 29.59 27.27 0.81
N ASP A 113 28.77 27.92 1.65
CA ASP A 113 28.04 27.26 2.74
C ASP A 113 27.02 26.26 2.20
N MET A 114 26.26 26.63 1.16
CA MET A 114 25.31 25.75 0.50
C MET A 114 26.00 24.54 -0.16
N GLN A 115 27.11 24.75 -0.86
CA GLN A 115 27.89 23.65 -1.46
C GLN A 115 28.43 22.69 -0.39
N SER A 116 28.94 23.23 0.72
CA SER A 116 29.45 22.42 1.84
C SER A 116 28.35 21.68 2.59
N GLY A 117 27.16 22.28 2.73
CA GLY A 117 25.98 21.65 3.28
C GLY A 117 25.48 20.51 2.40
N MET A 118 25.37 20.75 1.08
CA MET A 118 24.98 19.73 0.11
C MET A 118 25.97 18.57 0.07
N GLY A 119 27.29 18.85 0.12
CA GLY A 119 28.31 17.80 0.19
C GLY A 119 28.17 16.90 1.43
N ARG A 120 27.86 17.49 2.59
CA ARG A 120 27.60 16.74 3.83
C ARG A 120 26.35 15.89 3.75
N LEU A 121 25.24 16.43 3.22
CA LEU A 121 24.00 15.67 3.03
C LEU A 121 24.19 14.50 2.06
N VAL A 122 24.91 14.71 0.95
CA VAL A 122 25.21 13.64 0.00
C VAL A 122 26.04 12.55 0.69
N GLN A 123 27.10 12.92 1.43
CA GLN A 123 27.93 11.95 2.13
C GLN A 123 27.16 11.16 3.20
N GLU A 124 26.28 11.82 3.95
CA GLU A 124 25.42 11.18 4.94
C GLU A 124 24.46 10.19 4.26
N SER A 125 23.80 10.61 3.16
CA SER A 125 22.90 9.74 2.40
C SER A 125 23.60 8.52 1.80
N LEU A 126 24.83 8.67 1.31
CA LEU A 126 25.64 7.56 0.82
C LEU A 126 25.98 6.60 1.95
N SER A 127 26.38 7.12 3.12
CA SER A 127 26.68 6.29 4.29
C SER A 127 25.45 5.53 4.79
N GLU A 128 24.25 6.13 4.68
CA GLU A 128 23.00 5.48 5.06
C GLU A 128 22.63 4.37 4.06
N LEU A 129 22.80 4.63 2.77
CA LEU A 129 22.60 3.61 1.73
C LEU A 129 23.55 2.43 1.88
N GLU A 130 24.82 2.67 2.22
CA GLU A 130 25.79 1.61 2.50
C GLU A 130 25.37 0.76 3.71
N LYS A 131 24.92 1.38 4.81
CA LYS A 131 24.41 0.66 5.99
C LYS A 131 23.17 -0.18 5.66
N ARG A 132 22.25 0.36 4.88
CA ARG A 132 21.04 -0.37 4.43
C ARG A 132 21.43 -1.56 3.55
N LYS A 133 22.36 -1.37 2.61
CA LYS A 133 22.90 -2.47 1.77
C LYS A 133 23.51 -3.57 2.63
N GLN A 134 24.35 -3.24 3.60
CA GLN A 134 24.98 -4.22 4.50
C GLN A 134 23.94 -4.99 5.32
N THR A 135 22.94 -4.30 5.86
CA THR A 135 21.86 -4.92 6.65
C THR A 135 21.04 -5.89 5.81
N LEU A 136 20.70 -5.50 4.57
CA LEU A 136 19.99 -6.38 3.64
C LEU A 136 20.84 -7.60 3.26
N GLN A 137 22.14 -7.43 3.03
CA GLN A 137 23.03 -8.55 2.72
C GLN A 137 23.07 -9.58 3.85
N ILE A 138 23.16 -9.13 5.11
CA ILE A 138 23.10 -10.02 6.28
C ILE A 138 21.73 -10.71 6.38
N ALA A 139 20.63 -9.99 6.13
CA ALA A 139 19.29 -10.57 6.17
C ALA A 139 19.11 -11.66 5.10
N VAL A 140 19.65 -11.45 3.90
CA VAL A 140 19.64 -12.46 2.82
C VAL A 140 20.41 -13.71 3.24
N GLU A 141 21.65 -13.56 3.75
CA GLU A 141 22.43 -14.72 4.23
C GLU A 141 21.70 -15.50 5.34
N GLN A 142 21.01 -14.80 6.25
CA GLN A 142 20.22 -15.46 7.29
C GLN A 142 19.02 -16.22 6.74
N LEU A 143 18.34 -15.65 5.74
CA LEU A 143 17.21 -16.30 5.08
C LEU A 143 17.64 -17.54 4.29
N GLU A 144 18.77 -17.47 3.59
CA GLU A 144 19.34 -18.61 2.87
C GLU A 144 19.71 -19.75 3.82
N ARG A 145 20.41 -19.45 4.92
CA ARG A 145 20.72 -20.45 5.97
C ARG A 145 19.47 -21.08 6.56
N ARG A 146 18.41 -20.28 6.78
CA ARG A 146 17.13 -20.78 7.29
C ARG A 146 16.43 -21.66 6.26
N GLN A 147 16.43 -21.26 4.99
CA GLN A 147 15.85 -22.04 3.90
C GLN A 147 16.54 -23.39 3.77
N GLU A 148 17.88 -23.42 3.85
CA GLU A 148 18.66 -24.64 3.78
C GLU A 148 18.38 -25.56 4.98
N ARG A 149 18.28 -25.01 6.19
CA ARG A 149 17.86 -25.78 7.38
C ARG A 149 16.48 -26.39 7.20
N ILE A 150 15.50 -25.61 6.75
CA ILE A 150 14.13 -26.10 6.50
C ILE A 150 14.14 -27.19 5.42
N ARG A 151 14.90 -27.02 4.33
CA ARG A 151 15.02 -28.06 3.29
C ARG A 151 15.62 -29.35 3.84
N ASN A 152 16.64 -29.26 4.70
CA ASN A 152 17.26 -30.42 5.33
C ASN A 152 16.33 -31.10 6.35
N GLU A 153 15.58 -30.32 7.13
CA GLU A 153 14.54 -30.82 8.02
C GLU A 153 13.41 -31.49 7.23
N MET A 154 12.94 -30.90 6.13
CA MET A 154 11.95 -31.52 5.25
C MET A 154 12.48 -32.83 4.65
N ARG A 155 13.72 -32.85 4.13
CA ARG A 155 14.31 -34.05 3.53
C ARG A 155 14.45 -35.19 4.53
N THR A 156 14.83 -34.88 5.78
CA THR A 156 15.01 -35.89 6.83
C THR A 156 13.69 -36.30 7.49
N SER A 157 12.77 -35.36 7.71
CA SER A 157 11.45 -35.62 8.31
C SER A 157 10.50 -36.36 7.37
N PHE A 158 10.52 -36.07 6.06
CA PHE A 158 9.59 -36.67 5.09
C PHE A 158 9.85 -38.17 4.86
N ALA A 159 11.10 -38.62 5.02
CA ALA A 159 11.44 -40.05 4.94
C ALA A 159 10.81 -40.86 6.10
N GLY A 160 10.71 -40.29 7.31
CA GLY A 160 10.11 -40.96 8.47
C GLY A 160 8.58 -40.93 8.46
N VAL A 161 7.98 -39.78 8.13
CA VAL A 161 6.51 -39.61 8.16
C VAL A 161 5.82 -40.44 7.06
N SER A 162 6.42 -40.57 5.88
CA SER A 162 5.86 -41.41 4.81
C SER A 162 5.93 -42.91 5.14
N GLN A 163 6.96 -43.35 5.85
CA GLN A 163 7.10 -44.73 6.29
C GLN A 163 6.12 -45.09 7.42
N ASP A 164 5.95 -44.21 8.41
CA ASP A 164 4.93 -44.37 9.45
C ASP A 164 3.51 -44.39 8.89
N LEU A 165 3.25 -43.59 7.84
CA LEU A 165 1.95 -43.55 7.18
C LEU A 165 1.68 -44.84 6.38
N ALA A 166 2.70 -45.41 5.72
CA ALA A 166 2.59 -46.70 5.05
C ALA A 166 2.34 -47.85 6.04
N ILE A 167 3.02 -47.85 7.20
CA ILE A 167 2.82 -48.85 8.27
C ILE A 167 1.38 -48.77 8.82
N LYS A 168 0.86 -47.56 9.07
CA LYS A 168 -0.52 -47.37 9.56
C LYS A 168 -1.57 -47.80 8.54
N VAL A 169 -1.39 -47.48 7.26
CA VAL A 169 -2.32 -47.89 6.19
C VAL A 169 -2.33 -49.41 6.02
N GLN A 170 -1.17 -50.06 6.15
CA GLN A 170 -1.08 -51.51 6.09
C GLN A 170 -1.67 -52.20 7.33
N GLY A 171 -1.42 -51.68 8.53
CA GLY A 171 -2.05 -52.16 9.76
C GLY A 171 -3.58 -52.02 9.76
N PHE A 172 -4.11 -50.95 9.15
CA PHE A 172 -5.55 -50.78 8.95
C PHE A 172 -6.14 -51.81 7.98
N LYS A 173 -5.42 -52.12 6.90
CA LYS A 173 -5.80 -53.19 5.96
C LYS A 173 -5.82 -54.56 6.66
N GLU A 174 -4.80 -54.88 7.46
CA GLU A 174 -4.74 -56.12 8.24
C GLU A 174 -5.88 -56.19 9.28
N TYR A 175 -6.18 -55.08 9.96
CA TYR A 175 -7.30 -54.99 10.91
C TYR A 175 -8.66 -55.19 10.25
N LEU A 176 -8.90 -54.61 9.06
CA LEU A 176 -10.14 -54.82 8.32
C LEU A 176 -10.31 -56.26 7.84
N VAL A 177 -9.23 -56.88 7.37
CA VAL A 177 -9.25 -58.29 6.95
C VAL A 177 -9.55 -59.20 8.14
N GLY A 178 -8.90 -58.97 9.29
CA GLY A 178 -9.17 -59.72 10.53
C GLY A 178 -10.59 -59.52 11.04
N SER A 179 -11.08 -58.27 11.08
CA SER A 179 -12.44 -57.96 11.53
C SER A 179 -13.52 -58.60 10.64
N LEU A 180 -13.28 -58.72 9.33
CA LEU A 180 -14.19 -59.41 8.40
C LEU A 180 -14.15 -60.94 8.62
N GLN A 181 -13.00 -61.51 8.91
CA GLN A 181 -12.85 -62.92 9.24
C GLN A 181 -13.50 -63.27 10.57
N ASP A 182 -13.36 -62.42 11.57
CA ASP A 182 -14.02 -62.56 12.88
C ASP A 182 -15.54 -62.44 12.74
N LEU A 183 -16.05 -61.57 11.87
CA LEU A 183 -17.49 -61.42 11.61
C LEU A 183 -18.08 -62.63 10.88
N VAL A 184 -17.35 -63.22 9.93
CA VAL A 184 -17.74 -64.47 9.25
C VAL A 184 -17.75 -65.64 10.24
N SER A 185 -16.74 -65.73 11.10
CA SER A 185 -16.66 -66.75 12.16
C SER A 185 -17.78 -66.59 13.19
N SER A 186 -18.13 -65.35 13.54
CA SER A 186 -19.24 -65.02 14.45
C SER A 186 -20.62 -65.32 13.85
N VAL A 187 -20.73 -65.37 12.51
CA VAL A 187 -21.96 -65.74 11.80
C VAL A 187 -22.11 -67.26 11.70
N GLU A 188 -21.01 -68.02 11.61
CA GLU A 188 -21.03 -69.49 11.64
C GLU A 188 -21.41 -70.06 13.03
N GLU A 189 -21.09 -69.36 14.12
CA GLU A 189 -21.49 -69.75 15.48
C GLU A 189 -22.98 -69.46 15.80
N LEU A 190 -23.69 -68.72 14.94
CA LEU A 190 -25.03 -68.18 15.19
C LEU A 190 -26.17 -68.87 14.41
N GLU A 191 -25.96 -70.09 13.92
CA GLU A 191 -27.05 -70.93 13.43
C GLU A 191 -27.66 -71.76 14.56
N LEU A 192 -28.70 -71.25 15.25
CA LEU A 192 -29.86 -72.04 15.73
C LEU A 192 -30.93 -71.19 16.45
N ALA A 193 -32.12 -71.14 15.82
CA ALA A 193 -33.46 -70.89 16.39
C ALA A 193 -33.99 -69.42 16.42
N PRO A 194 -35.33 -69.21 16.51
CA PRO A 194 -36.17 -69.02 15.33
C PRO A 194 -36.90 -67.66 15.28
N LYS A 195 -37.38 -67.37 14.06
CA LYS A 195 -38.22 -66.24 13.60
C LYS A 195 -39.13 -65.58 14.65
N PRO A 196 -38.96 -64.28 14.95
CA PRO A 196 -39.95 -63.51 15.71
C PRO A 196 -41.15 -63.13 14.83
N GLN A 197 -42.34 -63.28 15.41
CA GLN A 197 -43.63 -62.83 14.90
C GLN A 197 -43.64 -61.33 14.59
N ALA A 198 -44.30 -61.01 13.48
CA ALA A 198 -44.67 -59.66 13.11
C ALA A 198 -45.60 -59.05 14.17
N ALA A 199 -45.19 -57.91 14.72
CA ALA A 199 -46.07 -56.96 15.39
C ALA A 199 -46.00 -55.64 14.60
N GLU A 200 -47.13 -55.20 14.08
CA GLU A 200 -47.30 -53.92 13.40
C GLU A 200 -47.04 -52.76 14.38
N PRO A 201 -46.18 -51.78 14.03
CA PRO A 201 -46.17 -50.48 14.67
C PRO A 201 -47.21 -49.54 14.01
N PRO A 202 -47.83 -48.62 14.78
CA PRO A 202 -48.79 -47.65 14.27
C PRO A 202 -48.14 -46.66 13.29
N PRO A 203 -48.93 -45.96 12.45
CA PRO A 203 -48.40 -45.17 11.34
C PRO A 203 -47.67 -43.94 11.87
N MET A 204 -46.33 -44.00 11.88
CA MET A 204 -45.50 -42.81 11.96
C MET A 204 -45.65 -42.06 10.64
N GLN A 205 -46.21 -40.85 10.73
CA GLN A 205 -46.23 -39.89 9.65
C GLN A 205 -44.82 -39.72 9.08
N GLU A 206 -44.67 -40.02 7.79
CA GLU A 206 -43.52 -39.66 7.00
C GLU A 206 -43.35 -38.12 7.04
N GLN A 207 -42.49 -37.63 7.92
CA GLN A 207 -41.86 -36.33 7.74
C GLN A 207 -40.91 -36.43 6.54
N LYS A 208 -41.47 -36.19 5.36
CA LYS A 208 -40.72 -35.89 4.14
C LYS A 208 -39.72 -34.77 4.43
N GLY A 209 -38.44 -35.09 4.20
CA GLY A 209 -37.42 -34.12 3.76
C GLY A 209 -36.94 -33.13 4.80
N ARG A 210 -36.23 -33.60 5.84
CA ARG A 210 -35.10 -32.79 6.32
C ARG A 210 -33.99 -32.90 5.28
N LEU A 211 -33.93 -31.89 4.40
CA LEU A 211 -32.73 -31.58 3.63
C LEU A 211 -31.54 -31.61 4.59
N ALA A 212 -30.63 -32.56 4.38
CA ALA A 212 -29.32 -32.53 5.01
C ALA A 212 -28.72 -31.13 4.75
N PRO A 213 -28.15 -30.45 5.77
CA PRO A 213 -27.57 -29.14 5.54
C PRO A 213 -26.45 -29.30 4.52
N ASP A 214 -26.55 -28.58 3.41
CA ASP A 214 -25.45 -28.39 2.46
C ASP A 214 -24.19 -28.06 3.26
N SER A 215 -23.27 -29.02 3.35
CA SER A 215 -21.91 -28.78 3.76
C SER A 215 -21.24 -28.12 2.55
N PRO A 216 -20.91 -26.82 2.62
CA PRO A 216 -20.31 -26.15 1.48
C PRO A 216 -18.96 -26.81 1.17
N GLN A 217 -18.88 -27.48 0.02
CA GLN A 217 -17.62 -27.97 -0.53
C GLN A 217 -16.87 -26.78 -1.10
N PHE A 218 -15.84 -26.31 -0.36
CA PHE A 218 -15.03 -25.16 -0.72
C PHE A 218 -13.76 -25.54 -1.50
N THR A 219 -13.83 -26.58 -2.34
CA THR A 219 -12.77 -27.04 -3.23
C THR A 219 -13.32 -27.08 -4.65
N GLU A 220 -12.87 -26.14 -5.49
CA GLU A 220 -13.36 -25.79 -6.83
C GLU A 220 -14.83 -25.33 -6.89
N PRO A 221 -15.08 -24.26 -7.66
CA PRO A 221 -15.47 -22.96 -7.14
C PRO A 221 -16.69 -23.05 -6.21
N GLY A 222 -16.41 -23.02 -4.89
CA GLY A 222 -17.38 -23.27 -3.82
C GLY A 222 -18.59 -22.32 -3.77
N PHE A 223 -18.59 -21.28 -4.61
CA PHE A 223 -19.67 -20.31 -4.73
C PHE A 223 -20.39 -20.32 -6.09
N GLN A 224 -20.10 -21.26 -7.01
CA GLN A 224 -20.77 -21.29 -8.32
C GLN A 224 -22.30 -21.42 -8.20
N LYS A 225 -22.79 -22.28 -7.31
CA LYS A 225 -24.22 -22.49 -7.07
C LYS A 225 -24.91 -21.21 -6.56
N THR A 226 -24.20 -20.40 -5.78
CA THR A 226 -24.70 -19.16 -5.18
C THR A 226 -24.23 -17.89 -5.90
N ALA A 227 -23.50 -18.01 -7.02
CA ALA A 227 -22.86 -16.88 -7.69
C ALA A 227 -23.85 -15.80 -8.14
N LYS A 228 -25.02 -16.22 -8.66
CA LYS A 228 -26.10 -15.29 -9.02
C LYS A 228 -26.63 -14.54 -7.81
N GLN A 229 -26.75 -15.21 -6.66
CA GLN A 229 -27.21 -14.59 -5.42
C GLN A 229 -26.17 -13.62 -4.86
N ILE A 230 -24.88 -13.98 -4.88
CA ILE A 230 -23.79 -13.11 -4.43
C ILE A 230 -23.74 -11.83 -5.28
N ARG A 231 -23.78 -11.95 -6.61
CA ARG A 231 -23.78 -10.77 -7.50
C ARG A 231 -24.97 -9.86 -7.23
N ARG A 232 -26.18 -10.42 -7.08
CA ARG A 232 -27.37 -9.65 -6.70
C ARG A 232 -27.21 -8.90 -5.38
N LEU A 233 -26.61 -9.52 -4.36
CA LEU A 233 -26.35 -8.87 -3.08
C LEU A 233 -25.33 -7.72 -3.23
N LEU A 234 -24.26 -7.92 -3.98
CA LEU A 234 -23.27 -6.87 -4.24
C LEU A 234 -23.88 -5.70 -5.03
N ASP A 235 -24.71 -5.99 -6.03
CA ASP A 235 -25.44 -4.97 -6.78
C ASP A 235 -26.46 -4.23 -5.90
N GLN A 236 -27.13 -4.93 -5.00
CA GLN A 236 -28.03 -4.32 -4.02
C GLN A 236 -27.26 -3.36 -3.11
N TYR A 237 -26.10 -3.76 -2.58
CA TYR A 237 -25.31 -2.88 -1.70
C TYR A 237 -24.84 -1.60 -2.41
N ARG A 238 -24.59 -1.66 -3.72
CA ARG A 238 -24.21 -0.51 -4.53
C ARG A 238 -25.38 0.42 -4.85
N ASN A 239 -26.48 -0.16 -5.33
CA ASN A 239 -27.58 0.59 -5.95
C ASN A 239 -28.69 0.96 -4.95
N GLN A 240 -28.81 0.22 -3.86
CA GLN A 240 -29.86 0.37 -2.84
C GLN A 240 -29.26 0.22 -1.43
N PRO A 241 -28.41 1.16 -0.99
CA PRO A 241 -27.82 1.11 0.34
C PRO A 241 -28.90 1.25 1.41
N ASP A 242 -28.93 0.32 2.37
CA ASP A 242 -29.88 0.31 3.47
C ASP A 242 -29.18 0.71 4.78
N TYR A 243 -29.13 2.02 5.05
CA TYR A 243 -28.48 2.59 6.24
C TYR A 243 -29.12 2.14 7.58
N TYR A 244 -30.34 1.58 7.54
CA TYR A 244 -31.09 1.15 8.72
C TYR A 244 -31.45 -0.34 8.68
N GLY A 245 -30.82 -1.11 7.78
CA GLY A 245 -31.14 -2.51 7.54
C GLY A 245 -30.97 -3.40 8.77
N ALA A 246 -31.50 -4.62 8.74
CA ALA A 246 -31.37 -5.56 9.86
C ALA A 246 -29.89 -5.83 10.22
N PRO A 247 -29.58 -6.30 11.44
CA PRO A 247 -28.22 -6.67 11.81
C PRO A 247 -27.61 -7.65 10.78
N TRP A 248 -26.30 -7.53 10.56
CA TRP A 248 -25.53 -8.29 9.56
C TRP A 248 -25.78 -7.85 8.10
N GLN A 249 -26.40 -6.68 7.87
CA GLN A 249 -26.51 -6.05 6.56
C GLN A 249 -25.61 -4.81 6.48
N ILE A 250 -25.09 -4.51 5.29
CA ILE A 250 -24.27 -3.31 5.06
C ILE A 250 -25.12 -2.05 5.19
N ARG A 251 -24.71 -1.16 6.10
CA ARG A 251 -25.33 0.14 6.41
C ARG A 251 -24.47 1.34 6.00
N ARG A 252 -23.54 1.13 5.09
CA ARG A 252 -22.59 2.15 4.61
C ARG A 252 -22.57 2.17 3.10
N THR A 253 -22.14 3.30 2.56
CA THR A 253 -21.98 3.47 1.11
C THR A 253 -21.00 2.43 0.58
N PHE A 254 -21.40 1.71 -0.45
CA PHE A 254 -20.61 0.62 -1.02
C PHE A 254 -20.33 0.90 -2.49
N GLU A 255 -19.08 1.26 -2.77
CA GLU A 255 -18.63 1.68 -4.10
C GLU A 255 -18.34 0.50 -5.04
N PRO A 256 -18.30 0.74 -6.37
CA PRO A 256 -17.96 -0.28 -7.36
C PRO A 256 -16.63 -0.98 -7.08
N ILE A 257 -15.62 -0.23 -6.64
CA ILE A 257 -14.28 -0.77 -6.35
C ILE A 257 -14.33 -1.77 -5.18
N HIS A 258 -15.18 -1.55 -4.17
CA HIS A 258 -15.36 -2.49 -3.08
C HIS A 258 -16.07 -3.76 -3.56
N ALA A 259 -17.08 -3.61 -4.42
CA ALA A 259 -17.81 -4.74 -4.98
C ALA A 259 -16.91 -5.64 -5.82
N GLU A 260 -16.02 -5.07 -6.62
CA GLU A 260 -15.01 -5.80 -7.39
C GLU A 260 -14.09 -6.62 -6.50
N ARG A 261 -13.52 -6.01 -5.44
CA ARG A 261 -12.66 -6.70 -4.47
C ARG A 261 -13.37 -7.88 -3.80
N VAL A 262 -14.63 -7.69 -3.38
CA VAL A 262 -15.43 -8.76 -2.77
C VAL A 262 -15.75 -9.86 -3.80
N ALA A 263 -16.09 -9.48 -5.03
CA ALA A 263 -16.36 -10.44 -6.10
C ALA A 263 -15.12 -11.28 -6.45
N ASP A 264 -13.94 -10.66 -6.53
CA ASP A 264 -12.68 -11.35 -6.77
C ASP A 264 -12.39 -12.38 -5.68
N TRP A 265 -12.61 -12.02 -4.41
CA TRP A 265 -12.43 -12.95 -3.29
C TRP A 265 -13.38 -14.16 -3.38
N PHE A 266 -14.65 -13.94 -3.74
CA PHE A 266 -15.61 -15.04 -3.88
C PHE A 266 -15.37 -15.92 -5.11
N PHE A 267 -15.11 -15.30 -6.27
CA PHE A 267 -15.15 -16.00 -7.56
C PHE A 267 -13.79 -16.41 -8.08
N THR A 268 -12.75 -15.63 -7.79
CA THR A 268 -11.37 -15.93 -8.22
C THR A 268 -10.64 -16.70 -7.13
N GLN A 269 -10.80 -16.30 -5.87
CA GLN A 269 -10.10 -16.91 -4.73
C GLN A 269 -10.94 -17.98 -4.01
N GLY A 270 -12.19 -18.17 -4.41
CA GLY A 270 -13.06 -19.23 -3.85
C GLY A 270 -13.31 -19.11 -2.34
N GLY A 271 -13.19 -17.90 -1.77
CA GLY A 271 -13.31 -17.65 -0.33
C GLY A 271 -12.02 -17.87 0.47
N ARG A 272 -10.86 -18.03 -0.20
CA ARG A 272 -9.56 -18.21 0.43
C ARG A 272 -8.52 -17.35 -0.26
N GLY A 273 -8.14 -16.25 0.36
CA GLY A 273 -7.04 -15.47 -0.19
C GLY A 273 -6.84 -14.11 0.44
N ALA A 274 -5.78 -13.48 -0.02
CA ALA A 274 -5.43 -12.13 0.35
C ALA A 274 -6.00 -11.13 -0.66
N LEU A 275 -6.58 -10.04 -0.15
CA LEU A 275 -6.94 -8.86 -0.90
C LEU A 275 -5.89 -7.78 -0.68
N ARG A 276 -5.65 -6.97 -1.72
CA ARG A 276 -4.83 -5.76 -1.59
C ARG A 276 -5.55 -4.78 -0.68
N THR A 277 -4.83 -4.19 0.27
CA THR A 277 -5.35 -3.10 1.09
C THR A 277 -5.76 -1.92 0.22
N MET A 278 -6.79 -1.19 0.66
CA MET A 278 -7.21 0.06 0.02
C MET A 278 -6.54 1.30 0.64
N GLY A 279 -5.45 1.12 1.41
CA GLY A 279 -4.71 2.20 2.08
C GLY A 279 -5.42 2.79 3.30
N SER A 280 -6.64 2.33 3.61
CA SER A 280 -7.39 2.71 4.80
C SER A 280 -8.02 1.49 5.46
N ARG A 281 -7.73 1.30 6.75
CA ARG A 281 -8.32 0.22 7.55
C ARG A 281 -9.84 0.27 7.57
N LEU A 282 -10.45 1.46 7.57
CA LEU A 282 -11.91 1.60 7.51
C LEU A 282 -12.49 1.00 6.21
N GLN A 283 -11.79 1.18 5.09
CA GLN A 283 -12.21 0.56 3.82
C GLN A 283 -12.02 -0.96 3.84
N ASN A 284 -10.93 -1.45 4.44
CA ASN A 284 -10.73 -2.90 4.62
C ASN A 284 -11.83 -3.50 5.51
N ILE A 285 -12.20 -2.82 6.59
CA ILE A 285 -13.32 -3.23 7.46
C ILE A 285 -14.64 -3.24 6.68
N LEU A 286 -14.88 -2.26 5.80
CA LEU A 286 -16.09 -2.23 4.95
C LEU A 286 -16.13 -3.43 3.99
N ILE A 287 -15.01 -3.75 3.34
CA ILE A 287 -14.89 -4.92 2.46
C ILE A 287 -15.13 -6.22 3.24
N ALA A 288 -14.48 -6.38 4.39
CA ALA A 288 -14.68 -7.54 5.27
C ALA A 288 -16.13 -7.63 5.76
N SER A 289 -16.75 -6.51 6.11
CA SER A 289 -18.16 -6.43 6.47
C SER A 289 -19.05 -6.91 5.32
N ALA A 290 -18.74 -6.55 4.07
CA ALA A 290 -19.55 -6.95 2.93
C ALA A 290 -19.45 -8.46 2.70
N VAL A 291 -18.26 -9.04 2.84
CA VAL A 291 -18.05 -10.49 2.83
C VAL A 291 -18.85 -11.18 3.94
N ILE A 292 -18.74 -10.69 5.18
CA ILE A 292 -19.50 -11.21 6.33
C ILE A 292 -21.00 -11.16 6.04
N SER A 293 -21.51 -10.03 5.54
CA SER A 293 -22.92 -9.83 5.26
C SER A 293 -23.44 -10.80 4.19
N VAL A 294 -22.70 -10.98 3.09
CA VAL A 294 -23.02 -11.97 2.06
C VAL A 294 -23.05 -13.38 2.65
N LEU A 295 -22.01 -13.77 3.40
CA LEU A 295 -21.94 -15.10 4.01
C LEU A 295 -23.07 -15.33 5.02
N TYR A 296 -23.46 -14.32 5.79
CA TYR A 296 -24.62 -14.39 6.69
C TYR A 296 -25.93 -14.53 5.93
N LYS A 297 -26.09 -13.93 4.75
CA LYS A 297 -27.27 -14.16 3.90
C LYS A 297 -27.32 -15.57 3.31
N LEU A 298 -26.17 -16.18 3.04
CA LEU A 298 -26.08 -17.52 2.47
C LEU A 298 -26.21 -18.64 3.52
N TYR A 299 -25.49 -18.52 4.63
CA TYR A 299 -25.33 -19.59 5.61
C TYR A 299 -25.89 -19.22 7.00
N GLY A 300 -26.43 -18.01 7.15
CA GLY A 300 -27.07 -17.56 8.38
C GLY A 300 -26.11 -17.50 9.56
N ARG A 301 -26.64 -17.85 10.73
CA ARG A 301 -25.90 -17.85 12.00
C ARG A 301 -24.85 -18.95 12.09
N ARG A 302 -24.63 -19.77 11.06
CA ARG A 302 -23.52 -20.75 11.05
C ARG A 302 -22.16 -20.06 10.86
N VAL A 303 -22.15 -18.89 10.22
CA VAL A 303 -20.93 -18.10 10.01
C VAL A 303 -20.46 -17.53 11.34
N ARG A 304 -19.15 -17.64 11.60
CA ARG A 304 -18.49 -17.10 12.78
C ARG A 304 -17.26 -16.30 12.34
N PRO A 305 -17.36 -14.96 12.25
CA PRO A 305 -16.22 -14.13 11.93
C PRO A 305 -15.22 -14.12 13.09
N LEU A 306 -13.97 -14.45 12.79
CA LEU A 306 -12.83 -14.43 13.71
C LEU A 306 -11.83 -13.40 13.17
N ILE A 307 -11.67 -12.29 13.88
CA ILE A 307 -10.79 -11.19 13.47
C ILE A 307 -9.45 -11.32 14.18
N LEU A 308 -8.35 -11.27 13.42
CA LEU A 308 -6.99 -11.25 13.92
C LEU A 308 -6.38 -9.86 13.69
N ALA A 309 -5.92 -9.22 14.76
CA ALA A 309 -5.10 -8.01 14.69
C ALA A 309 -4.14 -7.93 15.87
N ASN A 310 -2.91 -7.47 15.64
CA ASN A 310 -1.79 -7.54 16.58
C ASN A 310 -1.80 -6.52 17.75
N SER A 311 -2.89 -5.77 17.97
CA SER A 311 -2.98 -4.78 19.06
C SER A 311 -4.42 -4.47 19.50
N PRO A 312 -4.64 -4.16 20.79
CA PRO A 312 -5.98 -3.91 21.33
C PRO A 312 -6.65 -2.66 20.72
N GLU A 313 -5.88 -1.64 20.34
CA GLU A 313 -6.39 -0.45 19.66
C GLU A 313 -7.03 -0.83 18.32
N ARG A 314 -6.36 -1.70 17.55
CA ARG A 314 -6.84 -2.19 16.25
C ARG A 314 -8.06 -3.08 16.41
N LEU A 315 -8.08 -3.95 17.41
CA LEU A 315 -9.29 -4.72 17.75
C LEU A 315 -10.46 -3.81 18.13
N GLY A 316 -10.18 -2.69 18.80
CA GLY A 316 -11.15 -1.64 19.08
C GLY A 316 -11.71 -0.99 17.80
N GLU A 317 -10.86 -0.69 16.83
CA GLU A 317 -11.26 -0.17 15.51
C GLU A 317 -12.09 -1.19 14.72
N TRP A 318 -11.64 -2.45 14.65
CA TRP A 318 -12.39 -3.54 14.02
C TRP A 318 -13.76 -3.72 14.65
N ARG A 319 -13.85 -3.71 15.98
CA ARG A 319 -15.13 -3.77 16.70
C ARG A 319 -16.05 -2.62 16.31
N ARG A 320 -15.56 -1.38 16.40
CA ARG A 320 -16.35 -0.17 16.08
C ARG A 320 -16.78 -0.17 14.62
N GLY A 321 -15.87 -0.46 13.70
CA GLY A 321 -16.15 -0.49 12.27
C GLY A 321 -17.13 -1.59 11.88
N LEU A 322 -17.05 -2.78 12.47
CA LEU A 322 -18.03 -3.85 12.25
C LEU A 322 -19.41 -3.49 12.82
N GLN A 323 -19.48 -2.88 14.01
CA GLN A 323 -20.75 -2.38 14.57
C GLN A 323 -21.40 -1.37 13.64
N ASP A 324 -20.59 -0.46 13.11
CA ASP A 324 -21.03 0.63 12.25
C ASP A 324 -21.49 0.13 10.88
N CYS A 325 -20.72 -0.78 10.26
CA CYS A 325 -20.99 -1.30 8.93
C CYS A 325 -22.12 -2.33 8.93
N LEU A 326 -22.23 -3.19 9.95
CA LEU A 326 -23.18 -4.30 10.00
C LEU A 326 -24.41 -4.05 10.89
N GLY A 327 -24.43 -2.94 11.63
CA GLY A 327 -25.51 -2.64 12.58
C GLY A 327 -25.61 -3.64 13.74
N ILE A 328 -24.49 -4.28 14.09
CA ILE A 328 -24.42 -5.22 15.21
C ILE A 328 -24.10 -4.48 16.51
N SER A 329 -24.49 -5.07 17.64
CA SER A 329 -24.34 -4.47 18.96
C SER A 329 -23.09 -4.96 19.67
N ARG A 330 -22.79 -4.42 20.87
CA ARG A 330 -21.73 -4.96 21.73
C ARG A 330 -21.98 -6.41 22.16
N GLY A 331 -23.25 -6.82 22.26
CA GLY A 331 -23.63 -8.18 22.68
C GLY A 331 -23.41 -9.24 21.61
N ASP A 332 -23.17 -8.83 20.36
CA ASP A 332 -22.83 -9.70 19.24
C ASP A 332 -21.33 -10.03 19.16
N PHE A 333 -20.54 -9.55 20.12
CA PHE A 333 -19.12 -9.88 20.25
C PHE A 333 -18.91 -10.76 21.48
N GLY A 334 -18.21 -11.88 21.30
CA GLY A 334 -17.84 -12.74 22.41
C GLY A 334 -17.56 -14.18 21.97
N PRO A 335 -16.98 -15.01 22.85
CA PRO A 335 -16.52 -16.35 22.50
C PRO A 335 -17.64 -17.28 22.00
N GLU A 336 -18.87 -17.07 22.46
CA GLU A 336 -20.03 -17.90 22.13
C GLU A 336 -21.03 -17.20 21.20
N ARG A 337 -20.80 -15.93 20.84
CA ARG A 337 -21.79 -15.11 20.14
C ARG A 337 -21.14 -14.23 19.08
N GLY A 338 -21.61 -14.40 17.84
CA GLY A 338 -21.32 -13.54 16.70
C GLY A 338 -19.83 -13.49 16.33
N VAL A 339 -19.20 -12.33 16.53
CA VAL A 339 -17.81 -12.03 16.14
C VAL A 339 -16.86 -12.25 17.31
N VAL A 340 -15.72 -12.87 17.05
CA VAL A 340 -14.64 -13.04 18.03
C VAL A 340 -13.38 -12.30 17.56
N LEU A 341 -12.70 -11.64 18.49
CA LEU A 341 -11.51 -10.84 18.25
C LEU A 341 -10.31 -11.52 18.91
N PHE A 342 -9.20 -11.63 18.21
CA PHE A 342 -7.97 -12.27 18.67
C PHE A 342 -6.75 -11.39 18.39
N GLU A 343 -5.83 -11.37 19.34
CA GLU A 343 -4.51 -10.74 19.18
C GLU A 343 -3.49 -11.72 18.59
N GLU A 344 -3.69 -13.02 18.79
CA GLU A 344 -2.77 -14.07 18.39
C GLU A 344 -3.44 -15.14 17.50
N ALA A 345 -2.68 -15.65 16.52
CA ALA A 345 -3.17 -16.67 15.60
C ALA A 345 -3.42 -18.04 16.27
N ALA A 346 -2.65 -18.41 17.29
CA ALA A 346 -2.75 -19.71 17.95
C ALA A 346 -4.10 -19.94 18.65
N PRO A 347 -4.59 -19.04 19.55
CA PRO A 347 -5.92 -19.20 20.15
C PRO A 347 -7.05 -19.09 19.12
N LEU A 348 -6.87 -18.30 18.05
CA LEU A 348 -7.82 -18.22 16.95
C LEU A 348 -7.98 -19.57 16.25
N ALA A 349 -6.86 -20.21 15.86
CA ALA A 349 -6.87 -21.52 15.21
C ALA A 349 -7.55 -22.58 16.08
N GLN A 350 -7.26 -22.60 17.39
CA GLN A 350 -7.92 -23.52 18.32
C GLN A 350 -9.44 -23.31 18.39
N LYS A 351 -9.91 -22.06 18.41
CA LYS A 351 -11.36 -21.77 18.38
C LYS A 351 -11.98 -22.14 17.04
N ALA A 352 -11.30 -21.86 15.93
CA ALA A 352 -11.75 -22.21 14.59
C ALA A 352 -11.90 -23.74 14.45
N ASP A 353 -10.97 -24.54 14.96
CA ASP A 353 -11.07 -26.01 14.97
C ASP A 353 -12.30 -26.50 15.75
N ARG A 354 -12.58 -25.89 16.91
CA ARG A 354 -13.78 -26.22 17.70
C ARG A 354 -15.06 -25.88 16.92
N LEU A 355 -15.10 -24.72 16.28
CA LEU A 355 -16.24 -24.30 15.45
C LEU A 355 -16.48 -25.25 14.28
N VAL A 356 -15.43 -25.72 13.60
CA VAL A 356 -15.56 -26.72 12.53
C VAL A 356 -16.14 -28.03 13.07
N LYS A 357 -15.65 -28.50 14.22
CA LYS A 357 -16.20 -29.71 14.89
C LYS A 357 -17.66 -29.56 15.29
N GLU A 358 -18.11 -28.34 15.62
CA GLU A 358 -19.50 -28.00 15.92
C GLU A 358 -20.37 -27.80 14.65
N GLY A 359 -19.83 -27.99 13.44
CA GLY A 359 -20.55 -27.81 12.17
C GLY A 359 -20.77 -26.34 11.78
N MET A 360 -20.06 -25.43 12.45
CA MET A 360 -20.06 -23.99 12.18
C MET A 360 -19.02 -23.63 11.12
N LEU A 361 -19.14 -22.44 10.55
CA LEU A 361 -18.30 -21.94 9.47
C LEU A 361 -17.42 -20.78 9.99
N PRO A 362 -16.19 -21.04 10.44
CA PRO A 362 -15.28 -19.97 10.82
C PRO A 362 -14.86 -19.19 9.56
N LEU A 363 -15.03 -17.88 9.59
CA LEU A 363 -14.47 -16.95 8.62
C LEU A 363 -13.34 -16.20 9.30
N ILE A 364 -12.11 -16.46 8.88
CA ILE A 364 -10.94 -15.81 9.46
C ILE A 364 -10.67 -14.53 8.68
N VAL A 365 -10.59 -13.39 9.38
CA VAL A 365 -10.20 -12.12 8.79
C VAL A 365 -8.88 -11.68 9.43
N VAL A 366 -7.86 -11.53 8.61
CA VAL A 366 -6.52 -11.11 9.04
C VAL A 366 -6.32 -9.66 8.63
N ASP A 367 -6.06 -8.80 9.62
CA ASP A 367 -5.79 -7.38 9.40
C ASP A 367 -4.52 -7.15 8.58
N GLU A 368 -4.45 -6.00 7.90
CA GLU A 368 -3.31 -5.64 7.03
C GLU A 368 -1.96 -5.57 7.74
N THR A 369 -2.00 -5.48 9.06
CA THR A 369 -0.83 -5.29 9.90
C THR A 369 -0.22 -6.58 10.40
N GLU A 370 -0.87 -7.71 10.11
CA GLU A 370 -0.32 -9.02 10.40
C GLU A 370 0.74 -9.36 9.34
N GLU A 371 2.00 -9.08 9.65
CA GLU A 371 3.13 -9.33 8.73
C GLU A 371 3.34 -10.82 8.42
N LYS A 372 2.82 -11.71 9.29
CA LYS A 372 3.03 -13.16 9.21
C LYS A 372 1.70 -13.89 9.38
N VAL A 373 1.17 -14.43 8.29
CA VAL A 373 0.03 -15.36 8.36
C VAL A 373 0.53 -16.72 8.83
N SER A 374 0.05 -17.18 9.98
CA SER A 374 0.35 -18.53 10.47
C SER A 374 -0.21 -19.60 9.52
N LEU A 375 0.60 -20.60 9.17
CA LEU A 375 0.18 -21.74 8.34
C LEU A 375 -1.04 -22.47 8.91
N SER A 376 -1.19 -22.47 10.24
CA SER A 376 -2.33 -23.06 10.93
C SER A 376 -3.66 -22.39 10.58
N LEU A 377 -3.67 -21.13 10.12
CA LEU A 377 -4.88 -20.44 9.68
C LEU A 377 -5.30 -20.85 8.26
N LEU A 378 -4.34 -21.30 7.43
CA LEU A 378 -4.58 -21.64 6.03
C LEU A 378 -5.31 -22.98 5.86
N GLN A 379 -5.38 -23.80 6.91
CA GLN A 379 -6.12 -25.07 6.89
C GLN A 379 -7.64 -24.87 6.85
N PHE A 380 -8.13 -23.68 7.21
CA PHE A 380 -9.56 -23.40 7.29
C PHE A 380 -10.16 -23.02 5.94
N PRO A 381 -11.45 -23.35 5.72
CA PRO A 381 -12.05 -23.21 4.40
C PRO A 381 -12.32 -21.76 3.97
N LEU A 382 -12.45 -20.83 4.92
CA LEU A 382 -12.74 -19.43 4.66
C LEU A 382 -11.76 -18.53 5.40
N TRP A 383 -10.94 -17.82 4.64
CA TRP A 383 -10.05 -16.81 5.19
C TRP A 383 -9.85 -15.66 4.20
N LEU A 384 -9.79 -14.46 4.76
CA LEU A 384 -9.57 -13.20 4.09
C LEU A 384 -8.40 -12.50 4.79
N ALA A 385 -7.31 -12.26 4.08
CA ALA A 385 -6.22 -11.43 4.59
C ALA A 385 -6.16 -10.11 3.83
N PHE A 386 -5.85 -9.01 4.51
CA PHE A 386 -5.44 -7.80 3.82
C PHE A 386 -3.92 -7.79 3.74
N ALA A 387 -3.37 -7.57 2.54
CA ALA A 387 -1.94 -7.43 2.34
C ALA A 387 -1.62 -5.97 2.00
N PRO A 388 -0.55 -5.39 2.57
CA PRO A 388 -0.05 -4.09 2.12
C PRO A 388 0.32 -4.17 0.64
N GLU A 389 0.33 -3.03 -0.06
CA GLU A 389 0.89 -3.02 -1.40
C GLU A 389 2.33 -3.56 -1.35
N PRO A 390 2.72 -4.45 -2.27
CA PRO A 390 4.13 -4.72 -2.44
C PRO A 390 4.76 -3.38 -2.76
N VAL A 391 5.61 -2.87 -1.86
CA VAL A 391 6.47 -1.72 -2.16
C VAL A 391 7.17 -2.11 -3.44
N GLY A 392 6.79 -1.45 -4.54
CA GLY A 392 7.10 -1.92 -5.88
C GLY A 392 8.55 -2.35 -5.94
N GLY A 393 8.78 -3.61 -6.32
CA GLY A 393 9.95 -3.89 -7.13
C GLY A 393 9.88 -2.89 -8.27
N GLN A 394 10.78 -1.90 -8.23
CA GLN A 394 11.03 -1.06 -9.39
C GLN A 394 11.18 -2.03 -10.56
N MET A 395 10.32 -1.87 -11.55
CA MET A 395 10.61 -2.44 -12.86
C MET A 395 11.99 -1.88 -13.24
N PHE A 396 12.99 -2.75 -13.17
CA PHE A 396 14.20 -2.66 -13.97
C PHE A 396 14.11 -3.76 -15.01
#